data_AF-A0A8I6XAP1-F1
#
_entry.id   AF-A0A8I6XAP1-F1
#
_cell.length_a   1.000
_cell.length_b   1.000
_cell.length_c   1.000
_cell.angle_alpha   90.00
_cell.angle_beta   90.00
_cell.angle_gamma   90.00
#
_symmetry.space_group_name_H-M   'P 1'
#
loop_
_entity.id
_entity.type
_entity.pdbx_description
1 polymer ?
#
loop_
_entity_poly.entity_id
_entity_poly.type
_entity_poly.pdbx_seq_one_letter_code
_entity_poly.pdbx_strand_id
1 'polypeptide(L)'
;MLVRNILEGVVVFHETLHEVNSKKLDGVIFKVDFQKAYDKVKWSFLQQALRMKGFDEIWRKHIESFVQKVSVVMNVNDDIGHYFQTHKGLRQGDPMSPILFNVVADMLAILI
;
A
#
# COMPACT_ATOMS: atom_id res chain seq x y z
N MET A 1 -10.23 -10.68 5.11
CA MET A 1 -8.83 -10.38 5.43
C MET A 1 -8.01 -11.59 5.02
N LEU A 2 -7.50 -11.63 3.79
CA LEU A 2 -6.68 -12.75 3.33
C LEU A 2 -5.29 -12.59 3.94
N VAL A 3 -4.99 -13.37 4.98
CA VAL A 3 -3.61 -13.55 5.43
C VAL A 3 -2.92 -14.42 4.37
N ARG A 4 -2.36 -13.78 3.34
CA ARG A 4 -1.48 -14.49 2.40
C ARG A 4 -0.18 -14.78 3.14
N ASN A 5 0.08 -16.05 3.42
CA ASN A 5 1.39 -16.46 3.92
C ASN A 5 2.41 -16.17 2.82
N ILE A 6 3.56 -15.58 3.17
CA ILE A 6 4.65 -15.32 2.22
C ILE A 6 5.04 -16.59 1.47
N LEU A 7 4.94 -17.75 2.13
CA LEU A 7 5.22 -19.05 1.54
C LEU A 7 4.29 -19.41 0.37
N GLU A 8 3.02 -19.02 0.41
CA GLU A 8 2.10 -19.27 -0.72
C GLU A 8 2.57 -18.57 -1.99
N GLY A 9 3.06 -17.32 -1.86
CA GLY A 9 3.61 -16.58 -2.99
C GLY A 9 4.85 -17.25 -3.59
N VAL A 10 5.72 -17.82 -2.74
CA VAL A 10 6.92 -18.55 -3.18
C VAL A 10 6.54 -19.85 -3.89
N VAL A 11 5.56 -20.59 -3.37
CA VAL A 11 5.08 -21.85 -3.98
C VAL A 11 4.50 -21.57 -5.36
N VAL A 12 3.58 -20.61 -5.48
CA VAL A 12 2.95 -20.26 -6.78
C VAL A 12 4.00 -19.81 -7.80
N PHE A 13 4.99 -19.03 -7.37
CA PHE A 13 6.08 -18.60 -8.24
C PHE A 13 6.92 -19.78 -8.75
N HIS A 14 7.27 -20.71 -7.85
CA HIS A 14 8.06 -21.90 -8.20
C HIS A 14 7.29 -22.84 -9.14
N GLU A 15 5.99 -23.03 -8.92
CA GLU A 15 5.12 -23.81 -9.80
C GLU A 15 5.02 -23.19 -11.19
N THR A 16 4.83 -21.86 -11.27
CA THR A 16 4.77 -21.13 -12.55
C THR A 16 6.07 -21.28 -13.34
N LEU A 17 7.22 -21.14 -12.67
CA LEU A 17 8.54 -21.34 -13.28
C LEU A 17 8.73 -22.76 -13.80
N HIS A 18 8.35 -23.75 -12.99
CA HIS A 18 8.46 -25.16 -13.34
C HIS A 18 7.60 -25.51 -14.56
N GLU A 19 6.40 -24.96 -14.65
CA GLU A 19 5.49 -25.16 -15.78
C GLU A 19 6.02 -24.55 -17.08
N VAL A 20 6.50 -23.31 -17.05
CA VAL A 20 7.10 -22.63 -18.22
C VAL A 20 8.30 -23.43 -18.74
N ASN A 21 9.17 -23.90 -17.85
CA ASN A 21 10.33 -24.70 -18.21
C ASN A 21 9.94 -26.08 -18.76
N SER A 22 9.02 -26.79 -18.11
CA SER A 22 8.58 -28.13 -18.52
C SER A 22 7.88 -28.11 -19.88
N LYS A 23 7.15 -27.02 -20.19
CA LYS A 23 6.47 -26.82 -21.47
C LYS A 23 7.36 -26.17 -22.55
N LYS A 24 8.62 -25.84 -22.23
CA LYS A 24 9.56 -25.11 -23.11
C LYS A 24 8.95 -23.83 -23.69
N LEU A 25 8.19 -23.11 -22.86
CA LEU A 25 7.61 -21.83 -23.24
C LEU A 25 8.64 -20.72 -23.01
N ASP A 26 8.74 -19.79 -23.96
CA ASP A 26 9.46 -18.54 -23.72
C ASP A 26 8.63 -17.67 -22.77
N GLY A 27 9.23 -17.21 -21.68
CA GLY A 27 8.54 -16.43 -20.66
C GLY A 27 9.43 -15.33 -20.09
N VAL A 28 8.81 -14.20 -19.74
CA VAL A 28 9.48 -13.08 -19.05
C VAL A 28 8.85 -12.92 -17.68
N ILE A 29 9.68 -12.86 -16.64
CA ILE A 29 9.24 -12.52 -15.29
C ILE A 29 9.47 -11.04 -15.06
N PHE A 30 8.39 -10.33 -14.74
CA PHE A 30 8.43 -8.93 -14.37
C PHE A 30 8.17 -8.77 -12.87
N LYS A 31 9.16 -8.26 -12.14
CA LYS A 31 9.06 -7.97 -10.70
C LYS A 31 8.99 -6.46 -10.49
N VAL A 32 7.92 -6.01 -9.83
CA VAL A 32 7.71 -4.61 -9.44
C VAL A 32 7.74 -4.51 -7.92
N ASP A 33 8.34 -3.45 -7.39
CA ASP A 33 8.33 -3.14 -5.96
C ASP A 33 7.98 -1.67 -5.71
N PHE A 34 7.31 -1.40 -4.59
CA PHE A 34 6.88 -0.07 -4.21
C PHE A 34 7.93 0.60 -3.32
N GLN A 35 8.75 1.47 -3.92
CA GLN A 35 9.71 2.26 -3.14
C GLN A 35 8.98 3.20 -2.15
N LYS A 36 9.23 3.04 -0.84
CA LYS A 36 8.59 3.81 0.23
C LYS A 36 7.06 3.82 0.11
N ALA A 37 6.50 2.61 0.03
CA ALA A 37 5.10 2.35 -0.31
C ALA A 37 4.12 3.19 0.52
N TYR A 38 4.32 3.27 1.84
CA TYR A 38 3.47 4.06 2.73
C TYR A 38 3.63 5.56 2.52
N ASP A 39 4.86 6.09 2.42
CA ASP A 39 5.13 7.54 2.31
C ASP A 39 4.60 8.16 1.01
N LYS A 40 4.41 7.36 -0.03
CA LYS A 40 4.05 7.85 -1.37
C LYS A 40 2.55 7.79 -1.68
N VAL A 41 1.72 7.27 -0.78
CA VAL A 41 0.26 7.22 -0.99
C VAL A 41 -0.32 8.63 -1.10
N LYS A 42 -0.89 8.98 -2.26
CA LYS A 42 -1.62 10.25 -2.43
C LYS A 42 -3.00 10.12 -1.79
N TRP A 43 -3.36 11.04 -0.90
CA TRP A 43 -4.65 10.98 -0.20
C TRP A 43 -5.85 11.15 -1.13
N SER A 44 -5.73 11.97 -2.19
CA SER A 44 -6.76 12.08 -3.21
C SER A 44 -7.02 10.75 -3.92
N PHE A 45 -5.97 9.98 -4.20
CA PHE A 45 -6.08 8.64 -4.78
C PHE A 45 -6.68 7.65 -3.79
N LEU A 46 -6.27 7.69 -2.51
CA LEU A 46 -6.87 6.88 -1.45
C LEU A 46 -8.38 7.14 -1.33
N GLN A 47 -8.80 8.41 -1.36
CA GLN A 47 -10.21 8.79 -1.31
C GLN A 47 -11.01 8.30 -2.52
N GLN A 48 -10.40 8.35 -3.71
CA GLN A 48 -10.99 7.78 -4.93
C GLN A 48 -11.08 6.25 -4.83
N ALA A 49 -10.04 5.58 -4.36
CA ALA A 49 -10.01 4.14 -4.16
C ALA A 49 -11.10 3.66 -3.21
N LEU A 50 -11.26 4.33 -2.06
CA LEU A 50 -12.35 4.06 -1.10
C LEU A 50 -13.72 4.26 -1.73
N ARG A 51 -13.92 5.34 -2.50
CA ARG A 51 -15.17 5.57 -3.22
C ARG A 51 -15.47 4.46 -4.23
N MET A 52 -14.48 4.03 -5.00
CA MET A 52 -14.63 2.95 -5.99
C MET A 52 -14.89 1.59 -5.34
N LYS A 53 -14.40 1.37 -4.12
CA LYS A 53 -14.70 0.19 -3.30
C LYS A 53 -16.07 0.23 -2.61
N GLY A 54 -16.83 1.31 -2.77
CA GLY A 54 -18.20 1.44 -2.25
C GLY A 54 -18.28 1.86 -0.78
N PHE A 55 -17.21 2.41 -0.20
CA PHE A 55 -17.27 3.01 1.13
C PHE A 55 -18.15 4.27 1.09
N ASP A 56 -19.00 4.43 2.09
CA ASP A 56 -19.86 5.60 2.23
C ASP A 56 -19.08 6.86 2.62
N GLU A 57 -19.77 7.99 2.49
CA GLU A 57 -19.18 9.31 2.68
C GLU A 57 -18.71 9.57 4.11
N ILE A 58 -19.39 9.00 5.12
CA ILE A 58 -19.06 9.22 6.52
C ILE A 58 -17.74 8.51 6.82
N TRP A 59 -17.60 7.25 6.41
CA TRP A 59 -16.35 6.49 6.55
C TRP A 59 -15.17 7.14 5.83
N ARG A 60 -15.39 7.63 4.60
CA ARG A 60 -14.37 8.35 3.83
C ARG A 60 -13.86 9.60 4.55
N LYS A 61 -14.76 10.38 5.17
CA LYS A 61 -14.41 11.57 5.97
C LYS A 61 -13.66 11.23 7.25
N HIS A 62 -14.01 10.11 7.91
CA HIS A 62 -13.24 9.64 9.06
C HIS A 62 -11.80 9.29 8.67
N ILE A 63 -11.62 8.56 7.56
CA ILE A 63 -10.29 8.23 7.03
C ILE A 63 -9.55 9.50 6.61
N GLU A 64 -10.22 10.45 5.98
CA GLU A 64 -9.64 11.76 5.62
C GLU A 64 -9.10 12.49 6.85
N SER A 65 -9.92 12.63 7.90
CA SER A 65 -9.49 13.26 9.14
C SER A 65 -8.35 12.48 9.82
N PHE A 66 -8.28 11.17 9.63
CA PHE A 66 -7.24 10.33 10.21
C PHE A 66 -5.90 10.57 9.53
N VAL A 67 -5.87 10.59 8.20
CA VAL A 67 -4.63 10.77 7.44
C VAL A 67 -4.15 12.23 7.42
N GLN A 68 -5.06 13.21 7.38
CA GLN A 68 -4.71 14.64 7.30
C GLN A 68 -4.22 15.25 8.61
N LYS A 69 -4.62 14.72 9.78
CA LYS A 69 -4.21 15.25 11.09
C LYS A 69 -2.83 14.77 11.55
N VAL A 70 -2.08 14.06 10.70
CA VAL A 70 -0.75 13.56 11.05
C VAL A 70 0.25 14.71 10.97
N SER A 71 0.56 15.30 12.13
CA SER A 71 1.71 16.19 12.28
C SER A 71 2.94 15.33 12.55
N VAL A 72 3.96 15.43 11.70
CA VAL A 72 5.20 14.67 11.86
C VAL A 72 6.25 15.57 12.52
N VAL A 73 7.02 14.99 13.44
CA VAL A 73 8.22 15.61 13.99
C VAL A 73 9.41 14.73 13.64
N MET A 74 10.49 15.37 13.23
CA MET A 74 11.78 14.71 13.11
C MET A 74 12.51 14.86 14.44
N ASN A 75 12.75 13.75 15.14
CA ASN A 75 13.68 13.70 16.26
C ASN A 75 15.06 13.30 15.71
N VAL A 76 16.06 14.15 15.92
CA VAL A 76 17.46 13.85 15.60
C VAL A 76 18.27 14.03 16.88
N ASN A 77 18.80 12.93 17.43
CA ASN A 77 19.63 12.93 18.64
C ASN A 77 18.96 13.59 19.87
N ASP A 78 17.69 13.24 20.14
CA ASP A 78 16.85 13.80 21.21
C ASP A 78 16.48 15.29 21.06
N ASP A 79 16.91 15.93 19.98
CA ASP A 79 16.42 17.24 19.57
C ASP A 79 15.15 17.09 18.72
N ILE A 80 14.04 17.53 19.29
CA ILE A 80 12.72 17.53 18.65
C ILE A 80 12.65 18.73 17.71
N GLY A 81 12.74 18.47 16.40
CA GLY A 81 12.61 19.51 15.38
C GLY A 81 11.18 20.08 15.26
N HIS A 82 10.99 21.01 14.34
CA HIS A 82 9.68 21.63 14.11
C HIS A 82 8.66 20.64 13.52
N TYR A 83 7.41 20.74 13.97
CA TYR A 83 6.28 20.04 13.37
C TYR A 83 6.09 20.50 11.92
N PHE A 84 5.99 19.55 11.00
CA PHE A 84 5.56 19.82 9.63
C PHE A 84 4.38 18.95 9.25
N GLN A 85 3.50 19.49 8.40
CA GLN A 85 2.37 18.75 7.86
C GLN A 85 2.80 17.97 6.62
N THR A 86 2.53 16.67 6.64
CA THR A 86 2.64 15.86 5.42
C THR A 86 1.40 16.09 4.57
N HIS A 87 1.54 16.01 3.25
CA HIS A 87 0.44 16.18 2.29
C HIS A 87 0.14 14.87 1.53
N LYS A 88 0.82 13.79 1.93
CA LYS A 88 0.77 12.44 1.36
C LYS A 88 1.36 11.47 2.36
N GLY A 89 1.04 10.21 2.15
CA GLY A 89 1.61 9.08 2.87
C GLY A 89 0.70 8.56 3.98
N LEU A 90 1.01 7.35 4.42
CA LEU A 90 0.38 6.65 5.53
C LEU A 90 1.40 6.49 6.66
N ARG A 91 0.96 6.56 7.92
CA ARG A 91 1.87 6.46 9.06
C ARG A 91 2.34 5.03 9.25
N GLN A 92 3.65 4.79 9.19
CA GLN A 92 4.21 3.49 9.49
C GLN A 92 4.07 3.18 11.00
N GLY A 93 3.70 1.94 11.35
CA GLY A 93 3.39 1.54 12.73
C GLY A 93 1.95 1.83 13.18
N ASP A 94 1.15 2.45 12.31
CA ASP A 94 -0.28 2.63 12.53
C ASP A 94 -1.05 1.37 12.13
N PRO A 95 -1.92 0.80 12.98
CA PRO A 95 -2.71 -0.38 12.66
C PRO A 95 -3.60 -0.25 11.42
N MET A 96 -4.05 0.96 11.07
CA MET A 96 -4.91 1.17 9.90
C MET A 96 -4.12 1.30 8.58
N SER A 97 -2.87 1.73 8.63
CA SER A 97 -2.05 1.97 7.44
C SER A 97 -1.91 0.74 6.53
N PRO A 98 -1.70 -0.49 7.02
CA PRO A 98 -1.65 -1.68 6.16
C PRO A 98 -2.96 -1.91 5.38
N ILE A 99 -4.11 -1.67 6.00
CA ILE A 99 -5.42 -1.89 5.36
C ILE A 99 -5.66 -0.83 4.29
N LEU A 100 -5.38 0.44 4.59
CA LEU A 100 -5.49 1.53 3.63
C LEU A 100 -4.53 1.36 2.44
N PHE A 101 -3.31 0.86 2.71
CA PHE A 101 -2.36 0.52 1.66
C PHE A 101 -2.88 -0.60 0.75
N ASN A 102 -3.47 -1.66 1.32
CA ASN A 102 -4.06 -2.74 0.52
C ASN A 102 -5.18 -2.25 -0.39
N VAL A 103 -6.04 -1.34 0.08
CA VAL A 103 -7.08 -0.72 -0.75
C VAL A 103 -6.47 0.03 -1.94
N VAL A 104 -5.40 0.79 -1.71
CA VAL A 104 -4.67 1.51 -2.77
C VAL A 104 -4.01 0.55 -3.74
N ALA A 105 -3.31 -0.47 -3.24
CA ALA A 105 -2.61 -1.46 -4.06
C ALA A 105 -3.57 -2.28 -4.93
N ASP A 106 -4.70 -2.69 -4.38
CA ASP A 106 -5.74 -3.43 -5.10
C ASP A 106 -6.37 -2.56 -6.21
N MET A 107 -6.59 -1.27 -5.96
CA MET A 107 -7.04 -0.34 -6.99
C MET A 107 -5.99 -0.10 -8.07
N LEU A 108 -4.70 -0.05 -7.72
CA LEU A 108 -3.61 0.03 -8.71
C LEU A 108 -3.56 -1.23 -9.59
N ALA A 109 -3.76 -2.41 -9.00
CA ALA A 109 -3.78 -3.68 -9.73
C ALA A 109 -4.98 -3.81 -10.70
N ILE A 110 -6.07 -3.09 -10.46
CA ILE A 110 -7.22 -3.03 -11.38
C ILE A 110 -6.99 -2.02 -12.51
N LEU A 111 -6.22 -0.96 -12.25
CA LEU A 111 -5.97 0.13 -13.21
C LEU A 111 -4.83 -0.15 -14.19
N ILE A 112 -3.95 -1.10 -13.86
CA ILE A 112 -2.80 -1.54 -14.67
C ILE A 112 -3.17 -2.82 -15.39
#